data_AF-A0A9J7XT83-F1
#
_entry.id   AF-A0A9J7XT83-F1
#
_cell.length_a   1.000
_cell.length_b   1.000
_cell.length_c   1.000
_cell.angle_alpha   90.00
_cell.angle_beta   90.00
_cell.angle_gamma   90.00
#
_symmetry.space_group_name_H-M   'P 1'
#
loop_
_entity.id
_entity.type
_entity.pdbx_description
1 polymer ?
#
loop_
_entity_poly.entity_id
_entity_poly.type
_entity_poly.pdbx_seq_one_letter_code
_entity_poly.pdbx_strand_id
1 'polypeptide(L)'
;MSWQSYVDNLMADGSCQDAAIVGYTDAKYVWASSEGGTFSGITPDEIDVIVGKDREGFFTGGLTLGKKKCSVIRDSLPMEGDWTMDIRTKSHNGEPTYNVSIGRAGKGKSSGCKAIPMVSFKDMTLLAKVFIMPSVF
;
A
#
# COMPACT_ATOMS: atom_id res chain seq x y z
N MET A 1 -4.51 19.63 6.90
CA MET A 1 -3.32 18.91 6.39
C MET A 1 -3.78 18.04 5.24
N SER A 2 -3.23 18.25 4.04
CA SER A 2 -3.61 17.46 2.86
C SER A 2 -2.83 16.14 2.83
N TRP A 3 -3.50 15.04 2.51
CA TRP A 3 -2.86 13.74 2.28
C TRP A 3 -1.76 13.81 1.21
N GLN A 4 -1.92 14.72 0.25
CA GLN A 4 -0.93 14.96 -0.79
C GLN A 4 0.43 15.37 -0.21
N SER A 5 0.45 16.26 0.78
CA SER A 5 1.70 16.68 1.42
C SER A 5 2.40 15.50 2.10
N TYR A 6 1.66 14.52 2.60
CA TYR A 6 2.24 13.31 3.18
C TYR A 6 2.89 12.42 2.12
N VAL A 7 2.26 12.28 0.96
CA VAL A 7 2.83 11.61 -0.22
C VAL A 7 4.09 12.34 -0.70
N ASP A 8 4.06 13.67 -0.80
CA ASP A 8 5.21 14.47 -1.20
C ASP A 8 6.40 14.28 -0.24
N ASN A 9 6.14 14.26 1.08
CA ASN A 9 7.18 13.97 2.07
C ASN A 9 7.75 12.56 1.92
N LEU A 10 6.92 11.56 1.61
CA LEU A 10 7.37 10.17 1.37
C LEU A 10 8.23 10.06 0.10
N MET A 11 7.90 10.83 -0.93
CA MET A 11 8.66 10.89 -2.18
C MET A 11 9.93 11.72 -2.04
N ALA A 12 9.98 12.68 -1.10
CA ALA A 12 11.15 13.52 -0.84
C ALA A 12 12.40 12.73 -0.41
N ASP A 13 12.23 11.54 0.18
CA ASP A 13 13.35 10.63 0.50
C ASP A 13 14.05 10.06 -0.75
N GLY A 14 13.48 10.17 -1.96
CA GLY A 14 14.07 9.68 -3.21
C GLY A 14 14.23 8.15 -3.32
N SER A 15 13.81 7.42 -2.28
CA SER A 15 13.86 5.95 -2.18
C SER A 15 12.65 5.27 -2.81
N CYS A 16 11.61 6.04 -3.11
CA CYS A 16 10.33 5.54 -3.58
C CYS A 16 10.03 6.05 -4.99
N GLN A 17 9.53 5.17 -5.85
CA GLN A 17 9.10 5.57 -7.19
C GLN A 17 7.62 6.01 -7.24
N ASP A 18 6.82 5.50 -6.32
CA ASP A 18 5.39 5.82 -6.24
C ASP A 18 4.92 5.66 -4.78
N ALA A 19 4.00 6.51 -4.36
CA ALA A 19 3.42 6.48 -3.03
C ALA A 19 1.94 6.87 -3.10
N ALA A 20 1.10 6.19 -2.33
CA ALA A 20 -0.32 6.51 -2.24
C ALA A 20 -0.92 6.24 -0.87
N ILE A 21 -1.97 6.99 -0.57
CA ILE A 21 -2.78 6.89 0.63
C ILE A 21 -4.19 6.55 0.19
N VAL A 22 -4.72 5.49 0.78
CA VAL A 22 -5.96 4.87 0.37
C VAL A 22 -6.79 4.59 1.61
N GLY A 23 -8.07 4.96 1.59
CA GLY A 23 -8.99 4.57 2.65
C GLY A 23 -9.53 3.16 2.43
N TYR A 24 -9.78 2.39 3.50
CA TYR A 24 -10.38 1.04 3.38
C TYR A 24 -11.69 0.82 4.13
N THR A 25 -12.15 1.78 4.93
CA THR A 25 -13.41 1.62 5.67
C THR A 25 -14.57 2.21 4.87
N ASP A 26 -15.00 3.42 5.19
CA ASP A 26 -16.16 4.08 4.58
C ASP A 26 -15.75 4.82 3.30
N ALA A 27 -14.56 5.40 3.30
CA ALA A 27 -13.95 6.09 2.18
C ALA A 27 -12.99 5.18 1.39
N LYS A 28 -13.52 4.14 0.73
CA LYS A 28 -12.73 3.18 -0.08
C LYS A 28 -12.25 3.75 -1.42
N TYR A 29 -11.37 4.74 -1.35
CA TYR A 29 -10.78 5.36 -2.53
C TYR A 29 -9.39 5.91 -2.21
N VAL A 30 -8.65 6.23 -3.26
CA VAL A 30 -7.33 6.86 -3.17
C VAL A 30 -7.50 8.30 -2.70
N TRP A 31 -7.00 8.60 -1.51
CA TRP A 31 -7.04 9.94 -0.91
C TRP A 31 -5.93 10.84 -1.45
N ALA A 32 -4.76 10.27 -1.71
CA ALA A 32 -3.65 10.94 -2.36
C ALA A 32 -2.76 9.90 -3.05
N SER A 33 -2.09 10.30 -4.12
CA SER A 33 -1.12 9.47 -4.82
C SER A 33 -0.04 10.35 -5.43
N SER A 34 1.12 9.77 -5.73
CA SER A 34 2.14 10.45 -6.49
C SER A 34 1.61 10.77 -7.88
N GLU A 35 1.93 11.96 -8.39
CA GLU A 35 1.59 12.31 -9.77
C GLU A 35 2.33 11.37 -10.74
N GLY A 36 1.59 10.84 -11.71
CA GLY A 36 2.11 9.83 -12.65
C GLY A 36 2.27 8.42 -12.08
N GLY A 37 1.88 8.19 -10.82
CA GLY A 37 1.89 6.89 -10.16
C GLY A 37 0.81 5.94 -10.66
N THR A 38 1.11 4.63 -10.61
CA THR A 38 0.13 3.56 -10.90
C THR A 38 -0.93 3.48 -9.81
N PHE A 39 -0.60 3.89 -8.58
CA PHE A 39 -1.51 3.80 -7.44
C PHE A 39 -2.69 4.77 -7.46
N SER A 40 -2.67 5.77 -8.35
CA SER A 40 -3.84 6.61 -8.60
C SER A 40 -5.03 5.81 -9.16
N GLY A 41 -4.76 4.68 -9.82
CA GLY A 41 -5.77 3.82 -10.45
C GLY A 41 -6.33 2.70 -9.58
N ILE A 42 -6.02 2.68 -8.27
CA ILE A 42 -6.48 1.63 -7.36
C ILE A 42 -7.99 1.68 -7.22
N THR A 43 -8.66 0.53 -7.41
CA THR A 43 -10.11 0.44 -7.25
C THR A 43 -10.52 -0.02 -5.85
N PRO A 44 -11.75 0.31 -5.40
CA PRO A 44 -12.31 -0.23 -4.15
C PRO A 44 -12.26 -1.76 -4.07
N ASP A 45 -12.51 -2.46 -5.17
CA ASP A 45 -12.42 -3.92 -5.23
C ASP A 45 -11.00 -4.43 -4.91
N GLU A 46 -9.96 -3.78 -5.43
CA GLU A 46 -8.56 -4.13 -5.13
C GLU A 46 -8.25 -3.90 -3.63
N ILE A 47 -8.81 -2.83 -3.05
CA ILE A 47 -8.66 -2.54 -1.62
C ILE A 47 -9.34 -3.62 -0.78
N ASP A 48 -10.59 -3.98 -1.12
CA ASP A 48 -11.36 -5.04 -0.44
C ASP A 48 -10.65 -6.39 -0.49
N VAL A 49 -10.00 -6.69 -1.61
CA VAL A 49 -9.16 -7.86 -1.74
C VAL A 49 -7.98 -7.77 -0.74
N ILE A 50 -7.20 -6.69 -0.76
CA ILE A 50 -6.01 -6.50 0.12
C ILE A 50 -6.36 -6.56 1.62
N VAL A 51 -7.47 -5.93 2.03
CA VAL A 51 -7.94 -5.95 3.43
C VAL A 51 -8.80 -7.16 3.75
N GLY A 52 -9.13 -7.96 2.74
CA GLY A 52 -9.94 -9.16 2.83
C GLY A 52 -9.29 -10.23 3.69
N LYS A 53 -10.12 -11.17 4.14
CA LYS A 53 -9.67 -12.32 4.94
C LYS A 53 -9.21 -13.50 4.09
N ASP A 54 -9.48 -13.48 2.78
CA ASP A 54 -9.16 -14.56 1.87
C ASP A 54 -7.68 -14.52 1.50
N ARG A 55 -6.85 -15.16 2.34
CA ARG A 55 -5.39 -15.15 2.17
C ARG A 55 -4.88 -16.24 1.22
N GLU A 56 -5.64 -17.32 1.05
CA GLU A 56 -5.28 -18.46 0.20
C GLU A 56 -5.44 -18.13 -1.30
N GLY A 57 -6.43 -17.31 -1.66
CA GLY A 57 -6.62 -16.81 -3.02
C GLY A 57 -5.44 -16.02 -3.57
N PHE A 58 -4.70 -15.31 -2.71
CA PHE A 58 -3.55 -14.48 -3.12
C PHE A 58 -2.38 -15.26 -3.69
N PHE A 59 -2.08 -16.41 -3.11
CA PHE A 59 -0.95 -17.24 -3.55
C PHE A 59 -1.23 -17.90 -4.91
N THR A 60 -2.51 -18.18 -5.19
CA THR A 60 -2.93 -18.91 -6.40
C THR A 60 -3.32 -17.97 -7.55
N GLY A 61 -4.00 -16.86 -7.26
CA GLY A 61 -4.50 -15.90 -8.24
C GLY A 61 -3.63 -14.65 -8.43
N GLY A 62 -2.71 -14.37 -7.49
CA GLY A 62 -2.07 -13.07 -7.39
C GLY A 62 -3.07 -11.97 -7.00
N LEU A 63 -2.62 -10.72 -7.03
CA LEU A 63 -3.49 -9.56 -6.84
C LEU A 63 -3.26 -8.55 -7.97
N THR A 64 -4.17 -7.60 -8.12
CA THR A 64 -3.95 -6.44 -8.99
C THR A 64 -3.96 -5.18 -8.15
N LEU A 65 -3.09 -4.24 -8.49
CA LEU A 65 -3.05 -2.90 -7.90
C LEU A 65 -2.89 -1.88 -9.01
N GLY A 66 -3.88 -1.00 -9.15
CA GLY A 66 -3.85 0.05 -10.16
C GLY A 66 -3.69 -0.51 -11.58
N LYS A 67 -4.37 -1.63 -11.87
CA LYS A 67 -4.29 -2.37 -13.15
C LYS A 67 -2.97 -3.09 -13.42
N LYS A 68 -2.02 -3.13 -12.48
CA LYS A 68 -0.82 -3.97 -12.58
C LYS A 68 -1.02 -5.26 -11.80
N LYS A 69 -0.64 -6.40 -12.40
CA LYS A 69 -0.58 -7.67 -11.68
C LYS A 69 0.56 -7.62 -10.66
N CYS A 70 0.31 -8.10 -9.45
CA CYS A 70 1.29 -8.23 -8.39
C CYS A 70 1.23 -9.62 -7.76
N SER A 71 2.35 -10.05 -7.19
CA SER A 71 2.46 -11.26 -6.38
C SER A 71 2.65 -10.87 -4.94
N VAL A 72 1.93 -11.50 -4.01
CA VAL A 72 2.27 -11.37 -2.59
C VAL A 72 3.61 -12.04 -2.33
N ILE A 73 4.53 -11.32 -1.69
CA ILE A 73 5.81 -11.86 -1.19
C ILE A 73 5.63 -12.25 0.27
N ARG A 74 5.09 -11.32 1.08
CA ARG A 74 4.89 -11.50 2.52
C ARG A 74 3.58 -10.86 2.92
N ASP A 75 2.82 -11.56 3.74
CA ASP A 75 1.58 -11.04 4.31
C ASP A 75 1.64 -11.08 5.84
N SER A 76 2.04 -9.94 6.42
CA SER A 76 2.03 -9.70 7.87
C SER A 76 0.89 -8.75 8.29
N LEU A 77 -0.08 -8.47 7.41
CA LEU A 77 -1.25 -7.66 7.71
C LEU A 77 -2.11 -8.21 8.87
N PRO A 78 -2.32 -9.54 9.03
CA PRO A 78 -3.11 -10.05 10.14
C PRO A 78 -2.32 -10.14 11.45
N MET A 79 -1.00 -9.96 11.42
CA MET A 79 -0.15 -10.08 12.60
C MET A 79 -0.18 -8.76 13.38
N GLU A 80 -0.65 -8.82 14.64
CA GLU A 80 -0.66 -7.66 15.54
C GLU A 80 0.78 -7.20 15.82
N GLY A 81 1.17 -6.04 15.27
CA GLY A 81 2.49 -5.43 15.48
C GLY A 81 3.18 -4.98 14.19
N ASP A 82 3.03 -5.75 13.11
CA ASP A 82 3.61 -5.42 11.80
C ASP A 82 2.62 -4.63 10.94
N TRP A 83 1.40 -5.14 10.76
CA TRP A 83 0.37 -4.56 9.87
C TRP A 83 0.90 -4.18 8.47
N THR A 84 1.90 -4.92 8.00
CA THR A 84 2.56 -4.71 6.71
C THR A 84 2.32 -5.88 5.77
N MET A 85 2.26 -5.62 4.48
CA MET A 85 2.26 -6.64 3.43
C MET A 85 3.23 -6.21 2.34
N ASP A 86 4.11 -7.11 1.95
CA ASP A 86 5.04 -6.91 0.85
C ASP A 86 4.54 -7.66 -0.38
N ILE A 87 4.48 -6.98 -1.50
CA ILE A 87 4.08 -7.52 -2.79
C ILE A 87 5.09 -7.08 -3.85
N ARG A 88 5.09 -7.73 -5.01
CA ARG A 88 5.93 -7.36 -6.13
C ARG A 88 5.13 -7.29 -7.41
N THR A 89 5.30 -6.20 -8.16
CA THR A 89 4.66 -6.08 -9.47
C THR A 89 5.23 -7.13 -10.43
N LYS A 90 4.36 -7.79 -11.18
CA LYS A 90 4.75 -8.73 -12.24
C LYS A 90 4.83 -7.97 -13.55
N SER A 91 5.95 -8.11 -14.24
CA SER A 91 6.10 -7.58 -15.59
C SER A 91 5.41 -8.52 -16.57
N HIS A 92 4.55 -7.98 -17.43
CA HIS A 92 3.93 -8.73 -18.52
C HIS A 92 4.76 -8.65 -19.81
N ASN A 93 5.65 -7.65 -19.93
CA ASN A 93 6.27 -7.30 -21.21
C ASN A 93 7.73 -6.82 -21.10
N GLY A 94 8.45 -7.22 -20.04
CA GLY A 94 9.84 -6.79 -19.80
C GLY A 94 9.98 -5.42 -19.14
N GLU A 95 8.88 -4.78 -18.75
CA GLU A 95 8.87 -3.58 -17.91
C GLU A 95 9.58 -3.83 -16.56
N PRO A 96 10.25 -2.81 -15.99
CA PRO A 96 10.88 -2.92 -14.68
C PRO A 96 9.84 -3.26 -13.61
N THR A 97 10.05 -4.37 -12.91
CA THR A 97 9.27 -4.73 -11.72
C THR A 97 9.81 -4.01 -10.50
N TYR A 98 8.92 -3.57 -9.63
CA TYR A 98 9.26 -2.97 -8.35
C TYR A 98 8.51 -3.67 -7.23
N ASN A 99 9.06 -3.57 -6.03
CA ASN A 99 8.41 -4.07 -4.85
C ASN A 99 7.46 -2.99 -4.35
N VAL A 100 6.31 -3.40 -3.83
CA VAL A 100 5.36 -2.50 -3.20
C VAL A 100 5.18 -3.02 -1.79
N SER A 101 5.29 -2.15 -0.80
CA SER A 101 4.82 -2.53 0.52
C SER A 101 3.65 -1.68 0.97
N ILE A 102 2.72 -2.38 1.57
CA ILE A 102 1.41 -1.92 1.97
C ILE A 102 1.42 -1.87 3.50
N GLY A 103 1.22 -0.68 4.06
CA GLY A 103 1.08 -0.48 5.50
C GLY A 103 -0.37 -0.21 5.87
N ARG A 104 -0.93 -0.99 6.79
CA ARG A 104 -2.29 -0.75 7.32
C ARG A 104 -2.22 -0.04 8.65
N ALA A 105 -2.92 1.09 8.76
CA ALA A 105 -3.16 1.71 10.05
C ALA A 105 -4.25 0.93 10.80
N GLY A 106 -3.91 0.45 12.00
CA GLY A 106 -4.87 -0.17 12.91
C GLY A 106 -5.93 0.84 13.40
N LYS A 107 -7.15 0.37 13.65
CA LYS A 107 -8.21 1.14 14.33
C LYS A 107 -7.91 1.17 15.83
N GLY A 108 -6.83 1.84 16.22
CA GLY A 108 -6.45 2.00 17.62
C GLY A 108 -7.40 2.98 18.31
N LYS A 109 -7.90 2.63 19.51
CA LYS A 109 -8.74 3.49 20.38
C LYS A 109 -8.03 4.75 20.91
N SER A 110 -6.91 5.15 20.33
CA SER A 110 -6.10 6.29 20.76
C SER A 110 -5.96 7.23 19.58
N SER A 111 -6.34 8.48 19.81
CA SER A 111 -6.46 9.65 18.93
C SER A 111 -5.16 10.11 18.23
N GLY A 112 -4.23 9.21 17.98
CA GLY A 112 -3.05 9.44 17.16
C GLY A 112 -2.89 8.26 16.22
N CYS A 113 -2.79 8.53 14.92
CA CYS A 113 -2.26 7.56 13.96
C CYS A 113 -0.93 7.08 14.52
N LYS A 114 -0.87 5.86 15.09
CA LYS A 114 0.39 5.24 15.45
C LYS A 114 1.19 5.20 14.15
N ALA A 115 2.30 5.92 14.12
CA ALA A 115 3.22 5.92 13.00
C ALA A 115 3.47 4.46 12.63
N ILE A 116 2.99 4.05 11.47
CA ILE A 116 3.28 2.73 10.92
C ILE A 116 4.80 2.68 10.88
N PRO A 117 5.46 1.72 11.55
CA PRO A 117 6.89 1.72 11.67
C PRO A 117 7.48 1.70 10.26
N MET A 118 7.91 2.88 9.79
CA MET A 118 8.56 3.11 8.49
C MET A 118 9.95 2.43 8.43
N VAL A 119 10.29 1.71 9.51
CA VAL A 119 11.60 1.20 9.91
C VAL A 119 12.07 0.05 9.02
N SER A 120 11.18 -0.64 8.31
CA SER A 120 11.56 -1.79 7.45
C SER A 120 11.62 -1.50 5.95
N PHE A 121 11.58 -0.23 5.53
CA PHE A 121 11.55 0.14 4.09
C PHE A 121 12.90 0.61 3.52
N LYS A 122 13.96 0.66 4.34
CA LYS A 122 15.18 1.44 4.03
C LYS A 122 16.21 0.75 3.11
N ASP A 123 16.01 -0.52 2.76
CA ASP A 123 17.06 -1.35 2.12
C ASP A 123 16.83 -1.72 0.64
N MET A 124 15.73 -1.30 0.01
CA MET A 124 15.43 -1.69 -1.38
C MET A 124 15.18 -0.46 -2.28
N THR A 125 16.10 -0.24 -3.21
CA THR A 125 16.22 0.95 -4.09
C THR A 125 15.14 1.11 -5.16
N LEU A 126 14.07 0.31 -5.15
CA LEU A 126 12.94 0.40 -6.09
C LEU A 126 11.65 -0.07 -5.38
N LEU A 127 11.27 0.65 -4.32
CA LEU A 127 10.06 0.39 -3.57
C LEU A 127 8.97 1.42 -3.90
N ALA A 128 7.73 0.98 -3.82
CA ALA A 128 6.56 1.82 -3.90
C ALA A 128 5.73 1.62 -2.63
N LYS A 129 5.15 2.68 -2.06
CA LYS A 129 4.55 2.66 -0.72
C LYS A 129 3.05 2.91 -0.78
N VAL A 130 2.25 1.98 -0.29
CA VAL A 130 0.79 2.15 -0.20
C VAL A 130 0.37 2.15 1.26
N PHE A 131 -0.27 3.23 1.70
CA PHE A 131 -0.77 3.37 3.05
C PHE A 131 -2.29 3.23 3.08
N ILE A 132 -2.78 2.29 3.87
CA ILE A 132 -4.20 2.00 3.98
C ILE A 132 -4.71 2.49 5.35
N MET A 133 -5.59 3.49 5.35
CA MET A 133 -6.05 4.18 6.55
C MET A 133 -7.54 3.96 6.83
N PRO A 134 -7.96 3.81 8.11
CA PRO A 134 -9.37 3.81 8.44
C PRO A 134 -9.91 5.24 8.36
N SER A 135 -11.12 5.41 7.83
CA SER A 135 -11.79 6.70 7.55
C SER A 135 -12.15 7.53 8.80
N VAL A 136 -11.67 7.14 9.99
CA VAL A 136 -11.90 7.88 11.24
C VAL A 136 -10.88 9.02 11.36
N PHE A 137 -11.15 10.09 10.60
CA PHE A 137 -10.73 11.45 10.89
C PHE A 137 -11.96 12.30 11.16
#